data_AF-A0A962MBY4-F1
#
_entry.id   AF-A0A962MBY4-F1
#
_cell.length_a   1.000
_cell.length_b   1.000
_cell.length_c   1.000
_cell.angle_alpha   90.00
_cell.angle_beta   90.00
_cell.angle_gamma   90.00
#
_symmetry.space_group_name_H-M   'P 1'
#
loop_
_entity.id
_entity.type
_entity.pdbx_description
1 polymer ?
#
loop_
_entity_poly.entity_id
_entity_poly.type
_entity_poly.pdbx_seq_one_letter_code
_entity_poly.pdbx_strand_id
1 'polypeptide(L)'
;MAEQTTYNDKVIRQFAIMTVVWGIVGMAVGVLIAAQLAWPALNFDIPWLTYSRLRPLHTNAVIFAFGGSALFATSYYVVQRTCQV
;
A
#
# COMPACT_ATOMS: atom_id res chain seq x y z
N MET A 1 -11.22 18.28 36.56
CA MET A 1 -11.57 18.22 35.12
C MET A 1 -10.56 17.28 34.50
N ALA A 2 -10.95 16.05 34.18
CA ALA A 2 -10.03 15.08 33.59
C ALA A 2 -9.61 15.62 32.22
N GLU A 3 -8.31 15.84 32.03
CA GLU A 3 -7.75 16.20 30.74
C GLU A 3 -8.04 15.04 29.79
N GLN A 4 -8.85 15.27 28.76
CA GLN A 4 -9.13 14.21 27.77
C GLN A 4 -7.86 14.02 26.92
N THR A 5 -7.15 12.93 27.16
CA THR A 5 -6.03 12.50 26.32
C THR A 5 -6.53 12.34 24.88
N THR A 6 -6.24 13.33 24.03
CA THR A 6 -6.70 13.34 22.65
C THR A 6 -5.66 12.65 21.79
N TYR A 7 -6.02 11.50 21.21
CA TYR A 7 -5.13 10.74 20.35
C TYR A 7 -4.80 11.50 19.05
N ASN A 8 -3.57 11.33 18.55
CA ASN A 8 -3.17 11.91 17.27
C ASN A 8 -3.62 11.01 16.11
N ASP A 9 -4.86 11.21 15.65
CA ASP A 9 -5.46 10.45 14.56
C ASP A 9 -5.12 10.98 13.15
N LYS A 10 -4.44 12.13 13.04
CA LYS A 10 -4.15 12.74 11.72
C LYS A 10 -3.27 11.83 10.86
N VAL A 11 -2.18 11.34 11.44
CA VAL A 11 -1.21 10.47 10.74
C VAL A 11 -1.83 9.11 10.44
N ILE A 12 -2.62 8.57 11.36
CA ILE A 12 -3.37 7.31 11.17
C ILE A 12 -4.30 7.42 9.96
N ARG A 13 -5.07 8.52 9.87
CA ARG A 13 -5.98 8.75 8.75
C ARG A 13 -5.24 8.86 7.42
N GLN A 14 -4.11 9.55 7.40
CA GLN A 14 -3.27 9.67 6.19
C GLN A 14 -2.75 8.31 5.74
N PHE A 15 -2.17 7.52 6.64
CA PHE A 15 -1.69 6.18 6.29
C PHE A 15 -2.82 5.24 5.89
N ALA A 16 -3.97 5.27 6.56
CA ALA A 16 -5.13 4.46 6.19
C ALA A 16 -5.64 4.77 4.77
N ILE A 17 -5.71 6.04 4.39
CA ILE A 17 -6.06 6.44 3.01
C ILE A 17 -4.99 5.94 2.05
N MET A 18 -3.71 6.13 2.35
CA MET A 18 -2.61 5.68 1.50
C MET A 18 -2.55 4.15 1.38
N THR A 19 -2.98 3.40 2.39
CA THR A 19 -3.14 1.94 2.32
C THR A 19 -4.13 1.55 1.25
N VAL A 20 -5.30 2.19 1.20
CA VAL A 20 -6.29 1.89 0.15
C VAL A 20 -5.75 2.26 -1.23
N VAL A 21 -5.12 3.43 -1.37
CA VAL A 21 -4.55 3.89 -2.64
C VAL A 21 -3.48 2.92 -3.14
N TRP A 22 -2.50 2.56 -2.32
CA TRP A 22 -1.44 1.63 -2.70
C TRP A 22 -1.95 0.19 -2.87
N GLY A 23 -3.00 -0.21 -2.15
CA GLY A 23 -3.68 -1.48 -2.36
C GLY A 23 -4.25 -1.58 -3.77
N ILE A 24 -4.97 -0.54 -4.22
CA ILE A 24 -5.53 -0.48 -5.57
C ILE A 24 -4.40 -0.46 -6.62
N VAL A 25 -3.40 0.41 -6.47
CA VAL A 25 -2.28 0.52 -7.43
C VAL A 25 -1.50 -0.80 -7.50
N GLY A 26 -1.10 -1.35 -6.35
CA GLY A 26 -0.32 -2.58 -6.28
C GLY A 26 -1.05 -3.78 -6.88
N MET A 27 -2.33 -3.97 -6.53
CA MET A 27 -3.12 -5.07 -7.10
C MET A 27 -3.45 -4.88 -8.57
N ALA A 28 -3.71 -3.65 -9.04
CA ALA A 28 -3.93 -3.38 -10.47
C ALA A 28 -2.70 -3.70 -11.32
N VAL A 29 -1.49 -3.31 -10.87
CA VAL A 29 -0.24 -3.73 -11.55
C VAL A 29 -0.09 -5.25 -11.50
N GLY A 30 -0.52 -5.91 -10.41
CA GLY A 30 -0.56 -7.37 -10.28
C GLY A 30 -1.41 -8.04 -11.35
N VAL A 31 -2.62 -7.53 -11.58
CA VAL A 31 -3.52 -7.99 -12.65
C VAL A 31 -2.88 -7.77 -14.03
N LEU A 32 -2.24 -6.62 -14.25
CA LEU A 32 -1.58 -6.32 -15.51
C LEU A 32 -0.42 -7.28 -15.80
N ILE A 33 0.46 -7.54 -14.82
CA ILE A 33 1.57 -8.49 -15.03
C ILE A 33 1.08 -9.94 -15.16
N ALA A 34 -0.03 -10.30 -14.52
CA ALA A 34 -0.69 -11.60 -14.74
C ALA A 34 -1.23 -11.70 -16.17
N ALA A 35 -1.84 -10.63 -16.69
CA ALA A 35 -2.29 -10.57 -18.08
C ALA A 35 -1.12 -10.64 -19.08
N GLN A 36 0.06 -10.08 -18.76
CA GLN A 36 1.27 -10.21 -19.59
C GLN A 36 1.79 -11.64 -19.69
N LEU A 37 1.58 -12.47 -18.66
CA LEU A 37 1.90 -13.91 -18.71
C LEU A 37 0.93 -14.68 -19.60
N ALA A 38 -0.36 -14.30 -19.58
CA ALA A 38 -1.38 -14.92 -20.43
C ALA A 38 -1.28 -14.47 -21.90
N TRP A 39 -1.02 -13.18 -22.13
CA TRP A 39 -0.91 -12.55 -23.43
C TRP A 39 0.36 -11.70 -23.53
N PRO A 40 1.47 -12.25 -24.05
CA PRO A 40 2.75 -11.55 -24.14
C PRO A 40 2.71 -10.24 -24.94
N ALA A 41 1.74 -10.06 -25.85
CA ALA A 41 1.52 -8.82 -26.59
C ALA A 41 1.27 -7.60 -25.68
N LEU A 42 0.81 -7.80 -24.45
CA LEU A 42 0.61 -6.75 -23.44
C LEU A 42 1.91 -6.21 -22.83
N ASN A 43 3.08 -6.64 -23.30
CA ASN A 43 4.35 -5.94 -23.02
C ASN A 43 4.52 -4.67 -23.89
N PHE A 44 3.69 -4.52 -24.93
CA PHE A 44 3.62 -3.34 -25.81
C PHE A 44 4.92 -2.93 -26.51
N ASP A 45 5.96 -3.77 -26.48
CA ASP A 45 7.33 -3.44 -26.92
C ASP A 45 7.90 -2.15 -26.29
N ILE A 46 7.36 -1.74 -25.14
CA ILE A 46 7.77 -0.53 -24.41
C ILE A 46 8.65 -0.93 -23.21
N PRO A 47 9.90 -0.43 -23.10
CA PRO A 47 10.85 -0.92 -22.11
C PRO A 47 10.37 -0.89 -20.66
N TRP A 48 9.65 0.15 -20.23
CA TRP A 48 9.16 0.30 -18.85
C TRP A 48 7.86 -0.44 -18.55
N LEU A 49 7.15 -0.93 -19.57
CA LEU A 49 5.94 -1.75 -19.39
C LEU A 49 6.22 -3.25 -19.46
N THR A 50 7.48 -3.66 -19.59
CA THR A 50 7.84 -5.09 -19.65
C THR A 50 7.60 -5.81 -18.32
N TYR A 51 7.17 -7.06 -18.39
CA TYR A 51 6.92 -7.92 -17.22
C TYR A 51 8.09 -7.97 -16.22
N SER A 52 9.32 -8.03 -16.73
CA SER A 52 10.55 -8.09 -15.91
C SER A 52 10.75 -6.84 -15.04
N ARG A 53 10.28 -5.67 -15.49
CA ARG A 53 10.37 -4.40 -14.73
C ARG A 53 9.13 -4.14 -13.89
N LEU A 54 7.95 -4.50 -14.38
CA LEU A 54 6.70 -4.30 -13.64
C LEU A 54 6.52 -5.27 -12.47
N ARG A 55 7.11 -6.47 -12.53
CA ARG A 55 7.06 -7.43 -11.42
C ARG A 55 7.72 -6.91 -10.13
N PRO A 56 8.98 -6.43 -10.12
CA PRO A 56 9.56 -5.85 -8.91
C PRO A 56 8.81 -4.58 -8.48
N LEU A 57 8.25 -3.80 -9.42
CA LEU A 57 7.38 -2.67 -9.08
C LEU A 57 6.12 -3.13 -8.31
N HIS A 58 5.41 -4.14 -8.83
CA HIS A 58 4.24 -4.74 -8.17
C HIS A 58 4.59 -5.25 -6.77
N THR A 59 5.66 -6.05 -6.64
CA THR A 59 6.06 -6.60 -5.34
C THR A 59 6.37 -5.50 -4.32
N ASN A 60 7.13 -4.46 -4.70
CA ASN A 60 7.42 -3.36 -3.79
C ASN A 60 6.17 -2.53 -3.44
N ALA A 61 5.29 -2.29 -4.42
CA ALA A 61 4.04 -1.56 -4.20
C ALA A 61 3.10 -2.31 -3.23
N VAL A 62 2.97 -3.64 -3.39
CA VAL A 62 2.10 -4.44 -2.51
C VAL A 62 2.73 -4.65 -1.13
N ILE A 63 4.03 -4.92 -1.04
CA ILE A 63 4.67 -5.22 0.25
C ILE A 63 4.93 -3.94 1.04
N PHE A 64 5.69 -3.00 0.47
CA PHE A 64 6.17 -1.85 1.22
C PHE A 64 5.22 -0.67 1.19
N ALA A 65 4.58 -0.39 0.05
CA ALA A 65 3.66 0.73 -0.02
C ALA A 65 2.30 0.39 0.62
N PHE A 66 1.64 -0.69 0.18
CA PHE A 66 0.40 -1.17 0.77
C PHE A 66 0.63 -1.77 2.17
N GLY A 67 1.43 -2.83 2.29
CA GLY A 67 1.67 -3.49 3.57
C GLY A 67 2.33 -2.56 4.60
N GLY A 68 3.30 -1.75 4.19
CA GLY A 68 3.94 -0.79 5.08
C GLY A 68 2.99 0.29 5.58
N SER A 69 2.18 0.91 4.71
CA SER A 69 1.17 1.89 5.16
C SER A 69 0.11 1.27 6.07
N ALA A 70 -0.29 0.02 5.80
CA ALA A 70 -1.22 -0.72 6.66
C ALA A 70 -0.63 -0.93 8.06
N LEU A 71 0.65 -1.30 8.15
CA LEU A 71 1.37 -1.44 9.41
C LEU A 71 1.53 -0.11 10.14
N PHE A 72 1.82 0.99 9.44
CA PHE A 72 1.89 2.32 10.06
C PHE A 72 0.54 2.75 10.64
N ALA A 73 -0.55 2.63 9.86
CA ALA A 73 -1.88 2.99 10.32
C ALA A 73 -2.32 2.15 11.54
N THR A 74 -2.13 0.84 11.47
CA THR A 74 -2.56 -0.08 12.54
C THR A 74 -1.70 0.07 13.79
N SER A 75 -0.37 0.10 13.67
CA SER A 75 0.52 0.24 14.84
C SER A 75 0.30 1.55 15.58
N TYR A 76 0.19 2.69 14.88
CA TYR A 76 -0.10 3.98 15.49
C TYR A 76 -1.47 4.03 16.15
N TYR A 77 -2.49 3.44 15.53
CA TYR A 77 -3.83 3.38 16.12
C TYR A 77 -3.86 2.51 17.38
N VAL A 78 -3.27 1.32 17.32
CA VAL A 78 -3.29 0.33 18.39
C VAL A 78 -2.49 0.82 19.58
N VAL A 79 -1.23 1.26 19.39
CA VAL A 79 -0.34 1.61 20.51
C VAL A 79 -0.91 2.74 21.38
N GLN A 80 -1.49 3.76 20.75
CA GLN A 80 -2.15 4.87 21.44
C GLN A 80 -3.27 4.37 22.36
N ARG A 81 -4.13 3.48 21.85
CA ARG A 81 -5.33 3.01 22.56
C ARG A 81 -5.04 1.91 23.57
N THR A 82 -4.03 1.08 23.33
CA THR A 82 -3.64 0.02 24.26
C THR A 82 -2.87 0.56 25.45
N CYS A 83 -2.06 1.61 25.25
CA CYS A 83 -1.28 2.23 26.30
C CYS A 83 -1.96 3.47 26.92
N GLN A 84 -3.05 3.95 26.30
CA GLN A 84 -3.79 5.15 26.72
C GLN A 84 -2.92 6.42 26.79
N VAL A 85 -1.98 6.54 25.85
CA VAL A 85 -1.02 7.65 25.71
C VAL A 85 -1.09 8.29 24.32
#